data_AF-A0A1Y1M2R7-F1
#
_entry.id   AF-A0A1Y1M2R7-F1
#
_cell.length_a   1.000
_cell.length_b   1.000
_cell.length_c   1.000
_cell.angle_alpha   90.00
_cell.angle_beta   90.00
_cell.angle_gamma   90.00
#
_symmetry.space_group_name_H-M   'P 1'
#
loop_
_entity.id
_entity.type
_entity.pdbx_description
1 polymer ?
#
loop_
_entity_poly.entity_id
_entity_poly.type
_entity_poly.pdbx_seq_one_letter_code
_entity_poly.pdbx_strand_id
1 'polypeptide(L)'
;PVKTGATFARSKTSLDMRAGAKIILRNEDGVPFVSPVQRYEISLLLMEDILKRGISGQDLQCTTAKKACENLVSFAFSISSAKRHTLEDADLYFDNVNGVMVEVSQQEKKLRRRKGLERVQNLPGKLDHVSIVAYNVGNYAHAY
;
A
#
# COMPACT_ATOMS: atom_id res chain seq x y z
N PRO A 1 -22.97 11.04 18.35
CA PRO A 1 -21.49 11.05 18.38
C PRO A 1 -20.90 10.13 17.29
N VAL A 2 -20.52 10.72 16.16
CA VAL A 2 -19.93 10.03 15.01
C VAL A 2 -18.46 9.72 15.34
N LYS A 3 -18.08 8.45 15.35
CA LYS A 3 -16.68 8.05 15.60
C LYS A 3 -15.86 8.30 14.33
N THR A 4 -14.92 9.20 14.51
CA THR A 4 -13.89 9.72 13.60
C THR A 4 -13.12 8.61 12.91
N GLY A 5 -12.83 8.80 11.62
CA GLY A 5 -12.03 7.88 10.81
C GLY A 5 -10.66 7.62 11.44
N ALA A 6 -10.15 6.40 11.22
CA ALA A 6 -8.84 5.98 11.69
C ALA A 6 -7.76 6.96 11.24
N THR A 7 -7.26 7.76 12.18
CA THR A 7 -6.08 8.60 11.97
C THR A 7 -4.88 7.67 11.92
N PHE A 8 -4.34 7.45 10.71
CA PHE A 8 -3.07 6.79 10.53
C PHE A 8 -2.02 7.57 11.32
N ALA A 9 -1.47 6.96 12.38
CA ALA A 9 -0.36 7.54 13.13
C ALA A 9 0.77 7.85 12.15
N ARG A 10 1.26 9.10 12.19
CA ARG A 10 2.30 9.63 11.29
C ARG A 10 3.54 8.73 11.42
N SER A 11 3.72 7.81 10.47
CA SER A 11 4.74 6.77 10.59
C SER A 11 6.13 7.40 10.61
N LYS A 12 6.99 6.93 11.53
CA LYS A 12 8.41 7.31 11.63
C LYS A 12 9.25 6.85 10.42
N THR A 13 8.63 6.21 9.43
CA THR A 13 9.19 5.98 8.09
C THR A 13 9.17 7.23 7.20
N SER A 14 8.68 8.37 7.72
CA SER A 14 8.97 9.68 7.15
C SER A 14 10.48 9.86 7.01
N LEU A 15 10.99 9.73 5.78
CA LEU A 15 12.40 9.90 5.42
C LEU A 15 13.01 11.21 5.98
N ASP A 16 12.18 12.24 6.19
CA ASP A 16 12.55 13.51 6.81
C ASP A 16 13.11 13.37 8.25
N MET A 17 12.95 12.23 8.92
CA MET A 17 13.37 12.04 10.32
C MET A 17 14.80 11.49 10.51
N ARG A 18 15.52 11.16 9.43
CA ARG A 18 16.95 10.79 9.57
C ARG A 18 17.82 12.05 9.60
N ALA A 19 18.69 12.15 10.60
CA ALA A 19 19.71 13.20 10.65
C ALA A 19 20.58 13.13 9.38
N GLY A 20 20.53 14.17 8.54
CA GLY A 20 21.20 14.22 7.23
C GLY A 20 20.34 13.83 6.02
N ALA A 21 19.03 13.57 6.20
CA ALA A 21 18.13 13.30 5.08
C ALA A 21 17.98 14.53 4.18
N LYS A 22 18.20 14.36 2.87
CA LYS A 22 17.91 15.39 1.86
C LYS A 22 16.43 15.74 1.93
N ILE A 23 16.10 17.04 1.93
CA ILE A 23 14.72 17.54 1.92
C ILE A 23 13.97 16.88 0.75
N ILE A 24 12.90 16.16 1.07
CA ILE A 24 12.07 15.54 0.04
C ILE A 24 11.03 16.56 -0.40
N LEU A 25 11.15 17.01 -1.64
CA LEU A 25 10.16 17.85 -2.28
C LEU A 25 8.80 17.13 -2.25
N ARG A 26 7.73 17.85 -1.99
CA ARG A 26 6.35 17.32 -1.95
C ARG A 26 5.48 18.08 -2.94
N ASN A 27 4.45 17.43 -3.48
CA ASN A 27 3.43 18.10 -4.30
C ASN A 27 2.43 18.87 -3.40
N GLU A 28 1.47 19.55 -4.02
CA GLU A 28 0.43 20.33 -3.30
C GLU A 28 -0.43 19.48 -2.35
N ASP A 29 -0.57 18.18 -2.63
CA ASP A 29 -1.25 17.21 -1.76
C ASP A 29 -0.37 16.69 -0.61
N GLY A 30 0.86 17.19 -0.47
CA GLY A 30 1.82 16.74 0.54
C GLY A 30 2.48 15.40 0.24
N VAL A 31 2.26 14.83 -0.95
CA VAL A 31 2.86 13.58 -1.41
C VAL A 31 4.30 13.81 -1.84
N PRO A 32 5.28 13.03 -1.34
CA PRO A 32 6.68 13.23 -1.68
C PRO A 32 6.98 12.87 -3.15
N PHE A 33 7.74 13.74 -3.82
CA PHE A 33 8.39 13.44 -5.09
C PHE A 33 9.53 12.44 -4.85
N VAL A 34 9.22 11.17 -5.06
CA VAL A 34 10.17 10.06 -4.98
C VAL A 34 10.44 9.50 -6.37
N SER A 35 11.72 9.39 -6.71
CA SER A 35 12.14 8.61 -7.88
C SER A 35 11.75 7.14 -7.73
N PRO A 36 11.68 6.37 -8.83
CA PRO A 36 11.39 4.94 -8.77
C PRO A 36 12.34 4.16 -7.82
N VAL A 37 13.62 4.52 -7.81
CA VAL A 37 14.64 3.90 -6.94
C VAL A 37 14.38 4.21 -5.47
N GLN A 38 14.14 5.49 -5.13
CA GLN A 38 13.81 5.88 -3.75
C GLN A 38 12.53 5.20 -3.25
N ARG A 39 11.53 5.06 -4.14
CA ARG A 39 10.29 4.34 -3.81
C ARG A 39 10.56 2.88 -3.44
N TYR A 40 11.44 2.22 -4.17
CA TYR A 40 11.86 0.85 -3.88
C TYR A 40 12.56 0.74 -2.51
N GLU A 41 13.51 1.64 -2.24
CA GLU A 41 14.22 1.67 -0.94
C GLU A 41 13.26 1.89 0.24
N ILE A 42 12.30 2.82 0.10
CA ILE A 42 11.26 3.08 1.11
C ILE A 42 10.41 1.83 1.34
N SER A 43 10.01 1.14 0.26
CA SER A 43 9.24 -0.10 0.36
C SER A 43 9.99 -1.19 1.15
N LEU A 44 11.30 -1.32 0.96
CA LEU A 44 12.11 -2.27 1.75
C LEU A 44 12.13 -1.90 3.24
N LEU A 45 12.32 -0.61 3.55
CA LEU A 45 12.29 -0.13 4.94
C LEU A 45 10.92 -0.33 5.60
N LEU A 46 9.83 -0.14 4.84
CA LEU A 46 8.47 -0.43 5.30
C LEU A 46 8.27 -1.92 5.59
N MET A 47 8.74 -2.81 4.70
CA MET A 47 8.68 -4.25 4.93
C MET A 47 9.47 -4.66 6.18
N GLU A 48 10.67 -4.11 6.39
CA GLU A 48 11.45 -4.34 7.60
C GLU A 48 10.71 -3.89 8.86
N ASP A 49 10.12 -2.69 8.85
CA ASP A 49 9.37 -2.16 9.99
C ASP A 49 8.14 -3.02 10.31
N ILE A 50 7.43 -3.50 9.29
CA ILE A 50 6.27 -4.39 9.44
C ILE A 50 6.67 -5.75 10.04
N LEU A 51 7.84 -6.27 9.68
CA LEU A 51 8.34 -7.51 10.26
C LEU A 51 8.80 -7.33 11.73
N LYS A 52 9.31 -6.14 12.08
CA LYS A 52 9.79 -5.82 13.42
C LYS A 52 8.72 -5.30 14.39
N ARG A 53 7.69 -4.61 13.89
CA ARG A 53 6.70 -3.86 14.68
C ARG A 53 5.25 -4.11 14.27
N GLY A 54 5.04 -5.01 13.30
CA GLY A 54 3.72 -5.24 12.71
C GLY A 54 3.16 -4.03 11.96
N ILE A 55 1.91 -4.15 11.51
CA ILE A 55 1.25 -3.11 10.70
C ILE A 55 0.78 -1.94 11.55
N SER A 56 0.44 -2.20 12.82
CA SER A 56 0.05 -1.18 13.79
C SER A 56 1.24 -0.29 14.23
N GLY A 57 2.47 -0.76 14.03
CA GLY A 57 3.69 -0.16 14.56
C GLY A 57 3.88 -0.38 16.06
N GLN A 58 2.99 -1.13 16.72
CA GLN A 58 3.03 -1.44 18.16
C GLN A 58 3.12 -2.94 18.45
N ASP A 59 3.14 -3.78 17.42
CA ASP A 59 3.23 -5.21 17.60
C ASP A 59 4.67 -5.61 17.98
N LEU A 60 4.81 -6.76 18.63
CA LEU A 60 6.12 -7.36 18.86
C LEU A 60 6.73 -7.85 17.54
N GLN A 61 8.05 -7.98 17.54
CA GLN A 61 8.78 -8.57 16.42
C GLN A 61 8.19 -9.92 16.03
N CYS A 62 8.08 -10.15 14.74
CA CYS A 62 7.54 -11.40 14.23
C CYS A 62 8.49 -12.57 14.53
N THR A 63 8.03 -13.54 15.33
CA THR A 63 8.81 -14.72 15.74
C THR A 63 8.38 -16.01 15.06
N THR A 64 7.28 -16.00 14.28
CA THR A 64 6.77 -17.18 13.56
C THR A 64 6.58 -16.89 12.07
N ALA A 65 6.76 -17.91 11.23
CA ALA A 65 6.68 -17.74 9.78
C ALA A 65 5.25 -17.42 9.35
N LYS A 66 4.28 -18.01 10.05
CA LYS A 66 2.85 -17.70 9.89
C LYS A 66 2.57 -16.22 10.06
N LYS A 67 3.02 -15.62 11.17
CA LYS A 67 2.78 -14.19 11.44
C LYS A 67 3.51 -13.29 10.44
N ALA A 68 4.67 -13.72 9.93
CA ALA A 68 5.40 -12.97 8.91
C ALA A 68 4.60 -12.93 7.61
N CYS A 69 4.07 -14.07 7.16
CA CYS A 69 3.20 -14.15 6.00
C CYS A 69 1.91 -13.33 6.18
N GLU A 70 1.25 -13.43 7.34
CA GLU A 70 0.03 -12.65 7.64
C GLU A 70 0.28 -11.14 7.56
N ASN A 71 1.40 -10.67 8.12
CA ASN A 71 1.78 -9.27 8.08
C ASN A 71 2.10 -8.80 6.65
N LEU A 72 2.85 -9.59 5.87
CA LEU A 72 3.18 -9.25 4.48
C LEU A 72 1.94 -9.23 3.57
N VAL A 73 1.03 -10.20 3.73
CA VAL A 73 -0.25 -10.24 3.00
C VAL A 73 -1.10 -9.02 3.36
N SER A 74 -1.25 -8.74 4.66
CA SER A 74 -2.05 -7.61 5.13
C SER A 74 -1.46 -6.26 4.67
N PHE A 75 -0.13 -6.15 4.62
CA PHE A 75 0.55 -5.00 4.03
C PHE A 75 0.24 -4.84 2.54
N ALA A 76 0.37 -5.91 1.75
CA ALA A 76 0.06 -5.91 0.32
C ALA A 76 -1.40 -5.49 0.05
N PHE A 77 -2.34 -5.97 0.86
CA PHE A 77 -3.75 -5.55 0.79
C PHE A 77 -3.93 -4.06 1.13
N SER A 78 -3.20 -3.56 2.13
CA SER A 78 -3.26 -2.15 2.55
C SER A 78 -2.74 -1.21 1.44
N ILE A 79 -1.54 -1.46 0.91
CA ILE A 79 -0.92 -0.59 -0.10
C ILE A 79 -1.65 -0.63 -1.46
N SER A 80 -2.39 -1.72 -1.75
CA SER A 80 -3.18 -1.87 -2.97
C SER A 80 -4.63 -1.38 -2.83
N SER A 81 -5.07 -0.99 -1.63
CA SER A 81 -6.48 -0.71 -1.33
C SER A 81 -7.09 0.36 -2.23
N ALA A 82 -6.43 1.51 -2.36
CA ALA A 82 -6.91 2.59 -3.23
C ALA A 82 -7.04 2.15 -4.69
N LYS A 83 -6.10 1.32 -5.17
CA LYS A 83 -6.08 0.81 -6.53
C LYS A 83 -7.22 -0.18 -6.78
N ARG A 84 -7.43 -1.12 -5.85
CA ARG A 84 -8.56 -2.06 -5.87
C ARG A 84 -9.89 -1.31 -5.86
N HIS A 85 -10.08 -0.36 -4.94
CA HIS A 85 -11.27 0.48 -4.88
C HIS A 85 -11.54 1.22 -6.21
N THR A 86 -10.50 1.70 -6.88
CA THR A 86 -10.67 2.37 -8.18
C THR A 86 -11.02 1.40 -9.31
N LEU A 87 -10.45 0.19 -9.32
CA LEU A 87 -10.67 -0.81 -10.37
C LEU A 87 -11.96 -1.64 -10.18
N GLU A 88 -12.43 -1.72 -8.94
CA GLU A 88 -13.67 -2.39 -8.50
C GLU A 88 -14.86 -1.42 -8.47
N ASP A 89 -14.66 -0.16 -8.88
CA ASP A 89 -15.71 0.86 -8.96
C ASP A 89 -16.83 0.41 -9.91
N ALA A 90 -18.05 0.32 -9.38
CA ALA A 90 -19.21 -0.15 -10.11
C ALA A 90 -19.54 0.73 -11.32
N ASP A 91 -19.25 2.03 -11.25
CA ASP A 91 -19.49 2.98 -12.35
C ASP A 91 -18.63 2.67 -13.59
N LEU A 92 -17.56 1.87 -13.45
CA LEU A 92 -16.76 1.40 -14.58
C LEU A 92 -17.47 0.30 -15.39
N TYR A 93 -18.43 -0.40 -14.79
CA TYR A 93 -19.03 -1.60 -15.35
C TYR A 93 -20.55 -1.50 -15.53
N PHE A 94 -21.21 -0.62 -14.79
CA PHE A 94 -22.66 -0.51 -14.73
C PHE A 94 -23.11 0.95 -14.85
N ASP A 95 -24.31 1.15 -15.38
CA ASP A 95 -25.07 2.38 -15.30
C ASP A 95 -26.27 2.19 -14.38
N ASN A 96 -26.66 3.25 -13.69
CA ASN A 96 -27.89 3.28 -12.91
C ASN A 96 -29.03 3.79 -13.80
N VAL A 97 -29.90 2.88 -14.26
CA VAL A 97 -31.08 3.21 -15.05
C VAL A 97 -32.31 2.97 -14.17
N ASN A 98 -32.96 4.06 -13.76
CA ASN A 98 -34.17 4.03 -12.91
C ASN A 98 -33.99 3.24 -11.59
N GLY A 99 -32.81 3.33 -10.96
CA GLY A 99 -32.51 2.62 -9.71
C GLY A 99 -32.02 1.19 -9.91
N VAL A 100 -31.91 0.71 -11.15
CA VAL A 100 -31.41 -0.62 -11.49
C VAL A 100 -30.02 -0.52 -12.10
N MET A 101 -29.08 -1.32 -11.59
CA MET A 101 -27.74 -1.43 -12.14
C MET A 101 -27.78 -2.28 -13.42
N VAL A 102 -27.52 -1.64 -14.56
CA VAL A 102 -27.49 -2.28 -15.88
C VAL A 102 -26.05 -2.30 -16.38
N GLU A 103 -25.56 -3.47 -16.75
CA GLU A 103 -24.18 -3.62 -17.21
C GLU A 103 -23.97 -2.90 -18.55
N VAL A 104 -22.90 -2.10 -18.65
CA VAL A 104 -22.60 -1.35 -19.87
C VAL A 104 -21.94 -2.23 -20.92
N SER A 105 -21.96 -1.78 -22.18
CA SER A 105 -21.37 -2.54 -23.30
C SER A 105 -19.87 -2.76 -23.11
N GLN A 106 -19.31 -3.80 -23.77
CA GLN A 106 -17.87 -4.07 -23.69
C GLN A 106 -17.01 -2.90 -24.21
N GLN A 107 -17.49 -2.18 -25.23
CA GLN A 107 -16.84 -0.97 -25.74
C GLN A 107 -16.83 0.14 -24.69
N GLU A 108 -17.95 0.33 -23.99
CA GLU A 108 -18.06 1.35 -22.95
C GLU A 108 -17.19 1.02 -21.74
N LYS A 109 -17.17 -0.25 -21.28
CA LYS A 109 -16.23 -0.71 -20.24
C LYS A 109 -14.78 -0.43 -20.61
N LYS A 110 -14.40 -0.63 -21.87
CA LYS A 110 -13.03 -0.33 -22.36
C LYS A 110 -12.74 1.17 -22.28
N LEU A 111 -13.68 2.01 -22.70
CA LEU A 111 -13.54 3.47 -22.63
C LEU A 111 -13.44 3.97 -21.18
N ARG A 112 -14.32 3.50 -20.29
CA ARG A 112 -14.33 3.86 -18.86
C ARG A 112 -13.06 3.41 -18.15
N ARG A 113 -12.61 2.16 -18.36
CA ARG A 113 -11.34 1.67 -17.80
C ARG A 113 -10.15 2.48 -18.28
N ARG A 114 -10.11 2.90 -19.55
CA ARG A 114 -9.05 3.79 -20.07
C ARG A 114 -9.01 5.13 -19.34
N LYS A 115 -10.17 5.73 -19.04
CA LYS A 115 -10.24 6.96 -18.23
C LYS A 115 -9.84 6.70 -16.76
N GLY A 116 -10.26 5.57 -16.19
CA GLY A 116 -9.89 5.16 -14.83
C GLY A 116 -8.39 4.87 -14.67
N LEU A 117 -7.71 4.39 -15.72
CA LEU A 117 -6.27 4.13 -15.74
C LEU A 117 -5.43 5.36 -15.39
N GLU A 118 -5.87 6.56 -15.76
CA GLU A 118 -5.20 7.82 -15.40
C GLU A 118 -5.24 8.09 -13.89
N ARG A 119 -6.29 7.64 -13.20
CA ARG A 119 -6.39 7.71 -11.74
C ARG A 119 -5.53 6.62 -11.09
N VAL A 120 -5.47 5.44 -11.71
CA VAL A 120 -4.77 4.25 -11.18
C VAL A 120 -3.25 4.33 -11.29
N GLN A 121 -2.70 4.97 -12.33
CA GLN A 121 -1.25 5.01 -12.59
C GLN A 121 -0.43 5.62 -11.45
N ASN A 122 -1.02 6.57 -10.71
CA ASN A 122 -0.35 7.27 -9.60
C ASN A 122 -0.62 6.61 -8.25
N LEU A 123 -1.50 5.61 -8.17
CA LEU A 123 -1.82 4.93 -6.92
C LEU A 123 -0.73 3.93 -6.54
N PRO A 124 -0.40 3.83 -5.23
CA PRO A 124 0.52 2.83 -4.72
C PRO A 124 0.03 1.39 -4.98
N GLY A 125 0.91 0.40 -4.81
CA GLY A 125 0.57 -1.01 -5.03
C GLY A 125 0.57 -1.43 -6.51
N LYS A 126 1.34 -0.75 -7.38
CA LYS A 126 1.68 -1.31 -8.69
C LYS A 126 2.72 -2.42 -8.47
N LEU A 127 2.49 -3.60 -9.05
CA LEU A 127 3.44 -4.74 -9.10
C LEU A 127 4.66 -4.43 -9.98
N ASP A 128 5.26 -3.24 -9.85
CA ASP A 128 6.39 -2.83 -10.68
C ASP A 128 7.71 -3.45 -10.21
N HIS A 129 7.74 -4.12 -9.05
CA HIS A 129 8.92 -4.76 -8.48
C HIS A 129 8.54 -5.90 -7.54
N VAL A 130 9.14 -7.08 -7.76
CA VAL A 130 9.14 -8.17 -6.78
C VAL A 130 10.29 -7.89 -5.82
N SER A 131 9.99 -7.63 -4.55
CA SER A 131 11.00 -7.48 -3.49
C SER A 131 11.10 -8.77 -2.70
N ILE A 132 12.30 -9.32 -2.59
CA ILE A 132 12.61 -10.47 -1.74
C ILE A 132 13.25 -9.93 -0.45
N VAL A 133 12.68 -10.25 0.70
CA VAL A 133 13.25 -9.90 2.01
C VAL A 133 13.67 -11.20 2.71
N ALA A 134 14.93 -11.30 3.09
CA ALA A 134 15.41 -12.35 3.97
C ALA A 134 15.07 -11.98 5.42
N TYR A 135 14.38 -12.87 6.13
CA TYR A 135 13.98 -12.62 7.51
C TYR A 135 14.14 -13.89 8.35
N ASN A 136 14.90 -13.78 9.45
CA ASN A 136 15.04 -14.87 10.40
C ASN A 136 13.83 -14.89 11.33
N VAL A 137 13.11 -16.00 11.28
CA VAL A 137 11.94 -16.25 12.10
C VAL A 137 12.36 -17.07 13.32
N GLY A 138 12.15 -16.53 14.52
CA GLY A 138 12.48 -17.22 15.76
C GLY A 138 13.95 -17.11 16.15
N ASN A 139 14.30 -17.66 17.32
CA ASN A 139 15.65 -17.59 17.86
C ASN A 139 16.37 -18.91 17.57
N TYR A 140 17.00 -19.01 16.39
CA TYR A 140 17.93 -20.09 16.06
C TYR A 140 19.30 -19.79 16.69
N ALA A 141 19.33 -19.59 18.01
CA ALA A 141 20.58 -19.80 18.73
C ALA A 141 20.83 -21.30 18.65
N HIS A 142 21.78 -21.71 17.80
CA HIS A 142 22.32 -23.06 17.87
C HIS A 142 22.78 -23.28 19.31
N ALA A 143 22.04 -24.11 20.05
CA ALA A 143 22.51 -24.67 21.29
C ALA A 143 23.70 -25.56 20.94
N TYR A 144 24.91 -25.01 21.09
CA TYR A 144 26.16 -25.75 21.18
C TYR A 144 26.66 -25.65 22.61
#